data_AF-A0A2V2QHH1-F1
#
_entry.id   AF-A0A2V2QHH1-F1
#
_cell.length_a   1.000
_cell.length_b   1.000
_cell.length_c   1.000
_cell.angle_alpha   90.00
_cell.angle_beta   90.00
_cell.angle_gamma   90.00
#
_symmetry.space_group_name_H-M   'P 1'
#
loop_
_entity.id
_entity.type
_entity.pdbx_description
1 polymer ?
#
loop_
_entity_poly.entity_id
_entity_poly.type
_entity_poly.pdbx_seq_one_letter_code
_entity_poly.pdbx_strand_id
1 'polypeptide(L)'
;PAAGGPAAVLTALRRAAGRGGTLVVPSFTPENSDTSPQYRARVRGLNAPAREAVRSSMEPFDPALTPAPSMGALAETLRTTTGAERSAHPQTSFAALGPAAGSLLAGHRPDCHLGEDSPLARLYEADARILLLGTGYATCTAFHLAEYRTPAPPRRTYRCVVAPGGVRQWWAYEDVALDDSDFAALGAAFEESAAPGDVRQAPIGAAPCRLVRLRAAVDFATGWLTAHR
;
A
#
# COMPACT_ATOMS: atom_id res chain seq x y z
N PRO A 1 14.25 13.42 14.13
CA PRO A 1 14.62 12.85 12.80
C PRO A 1 15.84 11.94 12.93
N ALA A 2 15.90 10.82 12.20
CA ALA A 2 17.09 9.96 12.22
C ALA A 2 18.28 10.69 11.56
N ALA A 3 19.46 10.61 12.16
CA ALA A 3 20.68 11.07 11.52
C ALA A 3 20.89 10.31 10.19
N GLY A 4 21.05 11.02 9.07
CA GLY A 4 21.12 10.42 7.73
C GLY A 4 19.76 10.14 7.06
N GLY A 5 18.64 10.55 7.68
CA GLY A 5 17.32 10.57 7.05
C GLY A 5 16.78 9.19 6.63
N PRO A 6 15.90 9.11 5.62
CA PRO A 6 15.26 7.85 5.21
C PRO A 6 16.25 6.81 4.65
N ALA A 7 17.37 7.24 4.07
CA ALA A 7 18.41 6.33 3.57
C ALA A 7 19.10 5.54 4.69
N ALA A 8 19.34 6.19 5.84
CA ALA A 8 19.88 5.51 7.02
C ALA A 8 18.89 4.49 7.57
N VAL A 9 17.59 4.83 7.62
CA VAL A 9 16.52 3.91 8.03
C VAL A 9 16.44 2.71 7.10
N LEU A 10 16.42 2.93 5.77
CA LEU A 10 16.42 1.84 4.79
C LEU A 10 17.64 0.92 4.94
N THR A 11 18.82 1.50 5.14
CA THR A 11 20.05 0.73 5.38
C THR A 11 19.95 -0.14 6.62
N ALA A 12 19.42 0.39 7.72
CA ALA A 12 19.20 -0.36 8.95
C ALA A 12 18.20 -1.52 8.76
N LEU A 13 17.08 -1.26 8.06
CA LEU A 13 16.08 -2.28 7.75
C LEU A 13 16.66 -3.40 6.88
N ARG A 14 17.46 -3.06 5.86
CA ARG A 14 18.13 -4.07 5.01
C ARG A 14 19.10 -4.93 5.81
N ARG A 15 19.83 -4.35 6.76
CA ARG A 15 20.72 -5.10 7.65
C ARG A 15 19.93 -6.03 8.57
N ALA A 16 18.83 -5.55 9.15
CA ALA A 16 17.98 -6.33 10.03
C ALA A 16 17.28 -7.50 9.31
N ALA A 17 16.85 -7.28 8.06
CA ALA A 17 16.26 -8.34 7.22
C ALA A 17 17.29 -9.38 6.76
N GLY A 18 18.59 -9.04 6.79
CA GLY A 18 19.67 -9.90 6.34
C GLY A 18 19.72 -10.07 4.82
N ARG A 19 20.71 -10.85 4.33
CA ARG A 19 20.95 -11.03 2.89
C ARG A 19 19.81 -11.79 2.17
N GLY A 20 19.09 -12.65 2.88
CA GLY A 20 17.93 -13.38 2.36
C GLY A 20 16.60 -12.63 2.48
N GLY A 21 16.59 -11.49 3.18
CA GLY A 21 15.38 -10.72 3.42
C GLY A 21 14.97 -9.86 2.22
N THR A 22 13.66 -9.66 2.06
CA THR A 22 13.09 -8.72 1.08
C THR A 22 12.27 -7.68 1.82
N LEU A 23 12.54 -6.40 1.54
CA LEU A 23 11.75 -5.29 2.04
C LEU A 23 10.68 -4.94 1.01
N VAL A 24 9.45 -4.71 1.46
CA VAL A 24 8.35 -4.28 0.61
C VAL A 24 7.67 -3.07 1.25
N VAL A 25 7.34 -2.07 0.43
CA VAL A 25 6.63 -0.86 0.85
C VAL A 25 5.48 -0.58 -0.13
N PRO A 26 4.36 -0.03 0.34
CA PRO A 26 3.38 0.54 -0.57
C PRO A 26 4.02 1.72 -1.31
N SER A 27 3.73 1.82 -2.60
CA SER A 27 4.16 2.91 -3.49
C SER A 27 2.93 3.47 -4.21
N PHE A 28 1.87 3.72 -3.45
CA PHE A 28 0.57 4.11 -3.98
C PHE A 28 0.62 5.51 -4.59
N THR A 29 -0.23 5.69 -5.59
CA THR A 29 -0.33 6.89 -6.41
C THR A 29 -1.79 7.35 -6.46
N PRO A 30 -2.39 7.69 -5.30
CA PRO A 30 -3.75 8.21 -5.28
C PRO A 30 -3.89 9.51 -6.09
N GLU A 31 -2.79 10.21 -6.39
CA GLU A 31 -2.74 11.34 -7.31
C GLU A 31 -3.15 10.95 -8.74
N ASN A 32 -2.96 9.69 -9.14
CA ASN A 32 -3.44 9.13 -10.41
C ASN A 32 -4.86 8.56 -10.28
N SER A 33 -5.76 9.33 -9.67
CA SER A 33 -7.17 9.00 -9.50
C SER A 33 -7.97 10.28 -9.58
N ASP A 34 -9.14 10.28 -10.21
CA ASP A 34 -10.06 11.43 -10.17
C ASP A 34 -11.11 11.33 -9.04
N THR A 35 -11.01 10.31 -8.19
CA THR A 35 -11.89 10.08 -7.02
C THR A 35 -11.14 10.07 -5.69
N SER A 36 -9.82 10.13 -5.67
CA SER A 36 -9.03 10.12 -4.43
C SER A 36 -9.20 11.41 -3.60
N PRO A 37 -8.93 11.36 -2.29
CA PRO A 37 -8.84 12.57 -1.46
C PRO A 37 -7.82 13.59 -2.00
N GLN A 38 -6.69 13.13 -2.52
CA GLN A 38 -5.61 13.95 -3.08
C GLN A 38 -6.09 14.75 -4.29
N TYR A 39 -6.76 14.09 -5.24
CA TYR A 39 -7.35 14.77 -6.38
C TYR A 39 -8.47 15.72 -5.96
N ARG A 40 -9.37 15.29 -5.08
CA ARG A 40 -10.46 16.12 -4.55
C ARG A 40 -9.94 17.39 -3.86
N ALA A 41 -8.81 17.30 -3.16
CA ALA A 41 -8.12 18.46 -2.61
C ALA A 41 -7.55 19.36 -3.71
N ARG A 42 -6.85 18.79 -4.69
CA ARG A 42 -6.24 19.51 -5.82
C ARG A 42 -7.24 20.33 -6.64
N VAL A 43 -8.47 19.85 -6.78
CA VAL A 43 -9.51 20.50 -7.60
C VAL A 43 -10.52 21.33 -6.78
N ARG A 44 -10.33 21.44 -5.47
CA ARG A 44 -11.24 22.17 -4.58
C ARG A 44 -11.30 23.64 -4.97
N GLY A 45 -12.51 24.18 -5.12
CA GLY A 45 -12.73 25.59 -5.47
C GLY A 45 -12.55 25.93 -6.96
N LEU A 46 -12.07 25.00 -7.79
CA LEU A 46 -11.97 25.21 -9.23
C LEU A 46 -13.35 25.19 -9.91
N ASN A 47 -13.50 25.95 -10.99
CA ASN A 47 -14.67 25.87 -11.89
C ASN A 47 -14.54 24.68 -12.87
N ALA A 48 -15.60 24.37 -13.61
CA ALA A 48 -15.62 23.19 -14.48
C ALA A 48 -14.48 23.16 -15.54
N PRO A 49 -14.19 24.25 -16.28
CA PRO A 49 -13.07 24.27 -17.22
C PRO A 49 -11.70 24.02 -16.56
N ALA A 50 -11.45 24.61 -15.39
CA ALA A 50 -10.19 24.41 -14.68
C ALA A 50 -10.05 22.98 -14.13
N ARG A 51 -11.14 22.35 -13.68
CA ARG A 51 -11.14 20.93 -13.28
C ARG A 51 -10.82 20.01 -14.46
N GLU A 52 -11.39 20.28 -15.62
CA GLU A 52 -11.11 19.52 -16.83
C GLU A 52 -9.65 19.70 -17.27
N ALA A 53 -9.10 20.91 -17.20
CA ALA A 53 -7.69 21.14 -17.48
C ALA A 53 -6.76 20.32 -16.56
N VAL A 54 -7.06 20.26 -15.25
CA VAL A 54 -6.32 19.40 -14.31
C VAL A 54 -6.41 17.93 -14.71
N ARG A 55 -7.62 17.44 -15.03
CA ARG A 55 -7.86 16.06 -15.42
C ARG A 55 -7.17 15.68 -16.73
N SER A 56 -7.19 16.58 -17.69
CA SER A 56 -6.53 16.43 -19.00
C SER A 56 -5.00 16.46 -18.89
N SER A 57 -4.44 17.17 -17.90
CA SER A 57 -2.98 17.23 -17.66
C SER A 57 -2.43 16.08 -16.81
N MET A 58 -3.26 15.12 -16.37
CA MET A 58 -2.78 13.99 -15.58
C MET A 58 -2.00 13.01 -16.47
N GLU A 59 -0.79 12.68 -16.04
CA GLU A 59 0.12 11.77 -16.75
C GLU A 59 -0.21 10.30 -16.46
N PRO A 60 0.02 9.39 -17.42
CA PRO A 60 -0.13 7.96 -17.20
C PRO A 60 0.86 7.47 -16.13
N PHE A 61 0.44 6.43 -15.40
CA PHE A 61 1.35 5.73 -14.50
C PHE A 61 2.49 5.07 -15.29
N ASP A 62 3.71 5.30 -14.81
CA ASP A 62 4.93 4.62 -15.22
C ASP A 62 5.60 4.09 -13.93
N PRO A 63 5.80 2.77 -13.80
CA PRO A 63 6.35 2.20 -12.58
C PRO A 63 7.76 2.73 -12.25
N ALA A 64 8.57 3.08 -13.26
CA ALA A 64 9.91 3.63 -13.08
C ALA A 64 9.86 5.12 -12.69
N LEU A 65 8.99 5.90 -13.34
CA LEU A 65 9.04 7.36 -13.26
C LEU A 65 8.03 7.98 -12.27
N THR A 66 6.84 7.39 -12.08
CA THR A 66 5.78 8.02 -11.28
C THR A 66 6.18 8.04 -9.79
N PRO A 67 6.28 9.21 -9.14
CA PRO A 67 6.60 9.30 -7.72
C PRO A 67 5.43 8.80 -6.85
N ALA A 68 5.70 8.40 -5.60
CA ALA A 68 4.68 8.00 -4.62
C ALA A 68 4.71 8.93 -3.38
N PRO A 69 4.48 10.24 -3.53
CA PRO A 69 4.72 11.23 -2.47
C PRO A 69 3.82 11.01 -1.24
N SER A 70 2.60 10.50 -1.44
CA SER A 70 1.65 10.18 -0.36
C SER A 70 2.14 9.06 0.57
N MET A 71 3.11 8.24 0.17
CA MET A 71 3.60 7.09 0.96
C MET A 71 4.72 7.45 1.94
N GLY A 72 5.27 8.66 1.83
CA GLY A 72 6.32 9.15 2.70
C GLY A 72 7.74 8.80 2.24
N ALA A 73 8.70 9.47 2.88
CA ALA A 73 10.09 9.52 2.39
C ALA A 73 10.81 8.16 2.39
N LEU A 74 10.51 7.26 3.34
CA LEU A 74 11.11 5.93 3.38
C LEU A 74 10.66 5.06 2.19
N ALA A 75 9.38 5.08 1.88
CA ALA A 75 8.82 4.32 0.75
C ALA A 75 9.41 4.82 -0.58
N GLU A 76 9.47 6.14 -0.76
CA GLU A 76 10.06 6.75 -1.96
C GLU A 76 11.57 6.46 -2.07
N THR A 77 12.30 6.44 -0.95
CA THR A 77 13.72 6.08 -0.92
C THR A 77 13.93 4.63 -1.36
N LEU A 78 13.11 3.69 -0.87
CA LEU A 78 13.18 2.29 -1.31
C LEU A 78 12.82 2.18 -2.79
N ARG A 79 11.72 2.79 -3.24
CA ARG A 79 11.24 2.76 -4.63
C ARG A 79 12.32 3.18 -5.64
N THR A 80 13.11 4.19 -5.28
CA THR A 80 14.15 4.78 -6.14
C THR A 80 15.54 4.18 -5.94
N THR A 81 15.69 3.21 -5.02
CA THR A 81 16.97 2.53 -4.79
C THR A 81 17.31 1.60 -5.95
N THR A 82 18.56 1.62 -6.42
CA THR A 82 19.04 0.68 -7.44
C THR A 82 18.77 -0.77 -7.05
N GLY A 83 18.13 -1.52 -7.96
CA GLY A 83 17.74 -2.91 -7.73
C GLY A 83 16.39 -3.08 -7.03
N ALA A 84 15.68 -1.99 -6.70
CA ALA A 84 14.29 -2.07 -6.33
C ALA A 84 13.42 -2.34 -7.56
N GLU A 85 12.39 -3.15 -7.37
CA GLU A 85 11.36 -3.45 -8.36
C GLU A 85 10.04 -2.81 -7.93
N ARG A 86 9.12 -2.58 -8.87
CA ARG A 86 7.78 -2.03 -8.58
C ARG A 86 6.71 -2.75 -9.40
N SER A 87 5.63 -3.14 -8.74
CA SER A 87 4.47 -3.75 -9.42
C SER A 87 3.75 -2.75 -10.32
N ALA A 88 3.04 -3.22 -11.35
CA ALA A 88 2.50 -2.38 -12.41
C ALA A 88 1.14 -1.70 -12.14
N HIS A 89 0.48 -1.93 -11.00
CA HIS A 89 -0.84 -1.36 -10.74
C HIS A 89 -0.79 0.18 -10.63
N PRO A 90 -1.63 0.92 -11.39
CA PRO A 90 -1.46 2.37 -11.59
C PRO A 90 -1.81 3.26 -10.38
N GLN A 91 -2.42 2.68 -9.34
CA GLN A 91 -2.88 3.41 -8.14
C GLN A 91 -2.37 2.83 -6.82
N THR A 92 -2.12 1.53 -6.75
CA THR A 92 -1.80 0.79 -5.51
C THR A 92 -0.54 -0.07 -5.66
N SER A 93 0.38 0.33 -6.54
CA SER A 93 1.64 -0.41 -6.72
C SER A 93 2.44 -0.56 -5.42
N PHE A 94 3.20 -1.65 -5.30
CA PHE A 94 4.20 -1.86 -4.27
C PHE A 94 5.60 -1.80 -4.86
N ALA A 95 6.57 -1.34 -4.06
CA ALA A 95 7.98 -1.42 -4.37
C ALA A 95 8.68 -2.41 -3.44
N ALA A 96 9.60 -3.20 -3.97
CA ALA A 96 10.31 -4.23 -3.21
C ALA A 96 11.80 -4.22 -3.51
N LEU A 97 12.60 -4.57 -2.52
CA LEU A 97 14.05 -4.66 -2.61
C LEU A 97 14.56 -5.90 -1.87
N GLY A 98 15.09 -6.87 -2.61
CA GLY A 98 15.63 -8.12 -2.08
C GLY A 98 15.40 -9.31 -3.01
N PRO A 99 15.87 -10.52 -2.62
CA PRO A 99 15.87 -11.70 -3.49
C PRO A 99 14.49 -12.17 -3.97
N ALA A 100 13.42 -11.85 -3.24
CA ALA A 100 12.04 -12.23 -3.58
C ALA A 100 11.22 -11.08 -4.17
N ALA A 101 11.85 -9.94 -4.52
CA ALA A 101 11.13 -8.76 -5.01
C ALA A 101 10.27 -9.08 -6.25
N GLY A 102 10.88 -9.61 -7.32
CA GLY A 102 10.14 -9.99 -8.52
C GLY A 102 8.99 -10.95 -8.28
N SER A 103 9.16 -12.01 -7.47
CA SER A 103 8.09 -12.98 -7.22
C SER A 103 6.94 -12.42 -6.38
N LEU A 104 7.23 -11.54 -5.41
CA LEU A 104 6.22 -10.91 -4.57
C LEU A 104 5.41 -9.84 -5.33
N LEU A 105 6.01 -9.20 -6.33
CA LEU A 105 5.38 -8.12 -7.11
C LEU A 105 4.74 -8.59 -8.41
N ALA A 106 5.08 -9.80 -8.88
CA ALA A 106 4.61 -10.35 -10.14
C ALA A 106 3.09 -10.54 -10.15
N GLY A 107 2.51 -10.33 -11.34
CA GLY A 107 1.09 -10.61 -11.58
C GLY A 107 0.11 -9.64 -10.92
N HIS A 108 0.58 -8.48 -10.43
CA HIS A 108 -0.32 -7.44 -9.91
C HIS A 108 -1.27 -6.97 -11.03
N ARG A 109 -2.49 -7.49 -11.03
CA ARG A 109 -3.48 -7.20 -12.06
C ARG A 109 -3.89 -5.74 -11.99
N PRO A 110 -4.06 -5.05 -13.14
CA PRO A 110 -4.42 -3.64 -13.16
C PRO A 110 -5.82 -3.38 -12.57
N ASP A 111 -6.70 -4.38 -12.55
CA ASP A 111 -8.08 -4.31 -12.05
C ASP A 111 -8.25 -4.92 -10.64
N CYS A 112 -7.14 -5.07 -9.90
CA CYS A 112 -7.11 -5.56 -8.54
C CYS A 112 -6.22 -4.63 -7.71
N HIS A 113 -6.81 -3.79 -6.84
CA HIS A 113 -6.05 -2.89 -5.98
C HIS A 113 -5.19 -3.67 -5.00
N LEU A 114 -5.82 -4.53 -4.18
CA LEU A 114 -5.23 -5.11 -2.97
C LEU A 114 -5.78 -6.52 -2.63
N GLY A 115 -6.38 -7.20 -3.60
CA GLY A 115 -6.97 -8.53 -3.43
C GLY A 115 -6.03 -9.70 -3.73
N GLU A 116 -6.60 -10.84 -4.14
CA GLU A 116 -5.86 -12.09 -4.39
C GLU A 116 -4.85 -11.99 -5.55
N ASP A 117 -5.15 -11.16 -6.56
CA ASP A 117 -4.23 -10.90 -7.68
C ASP A 117 -3.29 -9.69 -7.42
N SER A 118 -2.92 -9.45 -6.16
CA SER A 118 -2.06 -8.34 -5.73
C SER A 118 -0.85 -8.80 -4.89
N PRO A 119 0.16 -7.94 -4.70
CA PRO A 119 1.28 -8.24 -3.81
C PRO A 119 0.89 -8.55 -2.36
N LEU A 120 -0.27 -8.08 -1.86
CA LEU A 120 -0.70 -8.42 -0.50
C LEU A 120 -0.98 -9.91 -0.34
N ALA A 121 -1.61 -10.55 -1.32
CA ALA A 121 -1.88 -11.99 -1.29
C ALA A 121 -0.57 -12.79 -1.31
N ARG A 122 0.40 -12.37 -2.14
CA ARG A 122 1.75 -12.97 -2.17
C ARG A 122 2.47 -12.82 -0.83
N LEU A 123 2.36 -11.66 -0.19
CA LEU A 123 2.94 -11.43 1.14
C LEU A 123 2.26 -12.29 2.22
N TYR A 124 0.96 -12.53 2.10
CA TYR A 124 0.19 -13.44 2.97
C TYR A 124 0.66 -14.89 2.82
N GLU A 125 0.81 -15.36 1.58
CA GLU A 125 1.34 -16.69 1.26
C GLU A 125 2.76 -16.89 1.79
N ALA A 126 3.60 -15.86 1.69
CA ALA A 126 4.98 -15.86 2.17
C ALA A 126 5.13 -15.74 3.71
N ASP A 127 4.03 -15.66 4.47
CA ASP A 127 4.02 -15.43 5.92
C ASP A 127 4.86 -14.19 6.32
N ALA A 128 4.69 -13.11 5.55
CA ALA A 128 5.43 -11.89 5.76
C ALA A 128 5.15 -11.23 7.12
N ARG A 129 6.02 -10.30 7.51
CA ARG A 129 5.82 -9.44 8.68
C ARG A 129 5.62 -8.00 8.26
N ILE A 130 4.67 -7.33 8.91
CA ILE A 130 4.40 -5.90 8.78
C ILE A 130 5.20 -5.17 9.86
N LEU A 131 5.93 -4.12 9.46
CA LEU A 131 6.54 -3.19 10.40
C LEU A 131 5.78 -1.87 10.36
N LEU A 132 5.03 -1.57 11.41
CA LEU A 132 4.45 -0.25 11.64
C LEU A 132 5.49 0.59 12.36
N LEU A 133 6.22 1.43 11.62
CA LEU A 133 7.31 2.26 12.14
C LEU A 133 6.82 3.69 12.42
N GLY A 134 6.56 4.02 13.69
CA GLY A 134 6.05 5.34 14.08
C GLY A 134 4.60 5.60 13.64
N THR A 135 3.87 4.55 13.25
CA THR A 135 2.46 4.59 12.86
C THR A 135 1.67 3.50 13.59
N GLY A 136 0.34 3.60 13.52
CA GLY A 136 -0.60 2.61 14.05
C GLY A 136 -1.29 1.83 12.95
N TYR A 137 -2.31 1.07 13.35
CA TYR A 137 -3.06 0.21 12.46
C TYR A 137 -3.95 0.96 11.46
N ALA A 138 -4.27 2.24 11.72
CA ALA A 138 -4.99 3.09 10.77
C ALA A 138 -4.33 3.15 9.38
N THR A 139 -3.03 2.87 9.28
CA THR A 139 -2.29 2.83 8.01
C THR A 139 -1.85 1.41 7.63
N CYS A 140 -2.46 0.37 8.21
CA CYS A 140 -2.10 -1.02 7.97
C CYS A 140 -2.75 -1.53 6.68
N THR A 141 -2.07 -1.32 5.55
CA THR A 141 -2.52 -1.72 4.21
C THR A 141 -2.93 -3.19 4.11
N ALA A 142 -2.33 -4.09 4.91
CA ALA A 142 -2.63 -5.50 4.88
C ALA A 142 -4.11 -5.81 5.19
N PHE A 143 -4.78 -4.98 6.00
CA PHE A 143 -6.19 -5.19 6.32
C PHE A 143 -7.11 -5.02 5.11
N HIS A 144 -6.69 -4.29 4.07
CA HIS A 144 -7.45 -4.26 2.82
C HIS A 144 -7.60 -5.65 2.19
N LEU A 145 -6.62 -6.56 2.32
CA LEU A 145 -6.79 -7.93 1.82
C LEU A 145 -7.95 -8.65 2.51
N ALA A 146 -8.21 -8.35 3.78
CA ALA A 146 -9.36 -8.90 4.50
C ALA A 146 -10.69 -8.36 3.96
N GLU A 147 -10.75 -7.10 3.50
CA GLU A 147 -11.94 -6.56 2.83
C GLU A 147 -12.30 -7.31 1.54
N TYR A 148 -11.31 -7.86 0.81
CA TYR A 148 -11.60 -8.72 -0.35
C TYR A 148 -12.16 -10.09 0.04
N ARG A 149 -11.86 -10.54 1.26
CA ARG A 149 -12.20 -11.86 1.78
C ARG A 149 -13.51 -11.88 2.56
N THR A 150 -14.11 -10.72 2.82
CA THR A 150 -15.46 -10.67 3.38
C THR A 150 -16.50 -11.12 2.34
N PRO A 151 -17.65 -11.66 2.76
CA PRO A 151 -18.72 -12.00 1.84
C PRO A 151 -19.28 -10.75 1.14
N ALA A 152 -19.40 -10.79 -0.19
CA ALA A 152 -20.02 -9.75 -1.02
C ALA A 152 -19.55 -8.31 -0.69
N PRO A 153 -18.24 -8.03 -0.77
CA PRO A 153 -17.70 -6.74 -0.38
C PRO A 153 -18.25 -5.62 -1.27
N PRO A 154 -18.49 -4.41 -0.73
CA PRO A 154 -18.96 -3.29 -1.53
C PRO A 154 -17.97 -3.00 -2.65
N ARG A 155 -18.50 -2.66 -3.83
CA ARG A 155 -17.69 -2.37 -5.03
C ARG A 155 -17.88 -0.92 -5.45
N ARG A 156 -16.87 -0.36 -6.13
CA ARG A 156 -16.97 0.93 -6.80
C ARG A 156 -16.13 0.96 -8.08
N THR A 157 -16.44 1.92 -8.93
CA THR A 157 -15.61 2.24 -10.10
C THR A 157 -14.40 3.07 -9.69
N TYR A 158 -13.23 2.62 -10.10
CA TYR A 158 -11.97 3.34 -10.06
C TYR A 158 -11.60 3.85 -11.44
N ARG A 159 -10.90 4.98 -11.50
CA ARG A 159 -10.39 5.56 -12.74
C ARG A 159 -8.99 6.10 -12.56
N CYS A 160 -8.14 5.86 -13.55
CA CYS A 160 -6.75 6.32 -13.58
C CYS A 160 -6.30 6.57 -15.01
N VAL A 161 -5.16 7.25 -15.15
CA VAL A 161 -4.49 7.43 -16.44
C VAL A 161 -3.46 6.31 -16.63
N VAL A 162 -3.51 5.68 -17.80
CA VAL A 162 -2.59 4.62 -18.24
C VAL A 162 -2.13 4.89 -19.67
N ALA A 163 -1.08 4.20 -20.12
CA ALA A 163 -0.59 4.33 -21.49
C ALA A 163 -0.24 2.97 -22.13
N PRO A 164 -1.21 2.06 -22.33
CA PRO A 164 -0.94 0.81 -23.04
C PRO A 164 -0.48 1.12 -24.48
N GLY A 165 0.64 0.51 -24.88
CA GLY A 165 1.27 0.81 -26.17
C GLY A 165 1.76 2.26 -26.31
N GLY A 166 1.98 2.97 -25.20
CA GLY A 166 2.43 4.37 -25.19
C GLY A 166 1.32 5.39 -25.43
N VAL A 167 0.06 4.97 -25.57
CA VAL A 167 -1.06 5.88 -25.83
C VAL A 167 -1.80 6.21 -24.55
N ARG A 168 -1.68 7.47 -24.10
CA ARG A 168 -2.39 7.99 -22.92
C ARG A 168 -3.90 7.80 -23.05
N GLN A 169 -4.50 7.17 -22.04
CA GLN A 169 -5.95 7.05 -21.93
C GLN A 169 -6.40 7.03 -20.47
N TRP A 170 -7.65 7.42 -20.25
CA TRP A 170 -8.35 7.16 -19.00
C TRP A 170 -8.94 5.77 -19.03
N TRP A 171 -8.59 4.97 -18.03
CA TRP A 171 -9.10 3.63 -17.89
C TRP A 171 -9.95 3.54 -16.63
N ALA A 172 -11.04 2.77 -16.72
CA ALA A 172 -12.01 2.56 -15.66
C ALA A 172 -12.19 1.07 -15.40
N TYR A 173 -12.33 0.70 -14.14
CA TYR A 173 -12.53 -0.68 -13.70
C TYR A 173 -13.30 -0.69 -12.38
N GLU A 174 -13.92 -1.82 -12.05
CA GLU A 174 -14.65 -1.99 -10.80
C GLU A 174 -13.88 -2.89 -9.85
N ASP A 175 -13.73 -2.43 -8.62
CA ASP A 175 -13.07 -3.21 -7.57
C ASP A 175 -13.68 -2.93 -6.19
N VAL A 176 -13.21 -3.63 -5.16
CA VAL A 176 -13.64 -3.44 -3.77
C VAL A 176 -13.49 -1.98 -3.36
N ALA A 177 -14.53 -1.43 -2.76
CA ALA A 177 -14.53 -0.09 -2.18
C ALA A 177 -13.79 -0.11 -0.84
N LEU A 178 -12.48 0.12 -0.90
CA LEU A 178 -11.59 0.13 0.26
C LEU A 178 -11.98 1.22 1.26
N ASP A 179 -12.03 0.86 2.54
CA ASP A 179 -12.32 1.73 3.67
C ASP A 179 -11.37 1.42 4.84
N ASP A 180 -10.57 2.39 5.24
CA ASP A 180 -9.59 2.28 6.34
C ASP A 180 -10.08 2.97 7.63
N SER A 181 -11.32 3.45 7.68
CA SER A 181 -11.83 4.28 8.77
C SER A 181 -11.90 3.59 10.13
N ASP A 182 -12.08 2.27 10.16
CA ASP A 182 -12.15 1.44 11.37
C ASP A 182 -10.85 0.65 11.64
N PHE A 183 -9.81 0.78 10.81
CA PHE A 183 -8.57 -0.01 10.94
C PHE A 183 -7.85 0.22 12.27
N ALA A 184 -7.98 1.41 12.86
CA ALA A 184 -7.44 1.68 14.19
C ALA A 184 -8.11 0.81 15.28
N ALA A 185 -9.45 0.70 15.23
CA ALA A 185 -10.23 -0.09 16.19
C ALA A 185 -10.04 -1.60 15.95
N LEU A 186 -10.09 -2.03 14.68
CA LEU A 186 -9.80 -3.40 14.26
C LEU A 186 -8.40 -3.83 14.73
N GLY A 187 -7.40 -2.96 14.54
CA GLY A 187 -6.03 -3.24 14.96
C GLY A 187 -5.86 -3.34 16.48
N ALA A 188 -6.57 -2.51 17.25
CA ALA A 188 -6.58 -2.62 18.71
C ALA A 188 -7.20 -3.94 19.17
N ALA A 189 -8.33 -4.34 18.59
CA ALA A 189 -8.97 -5.63 18.88
C ALA A 189 -8.08 -6.83 18.48
N PHE A 190 -7.34 -6.71 17.38
CA PHE A 190 -6.35 -7.70 17.00
C PHE A 190 -5.24 -7.82 18.06
N GLU A 191 -4.67 -6.71 18.54
CA GLU A 191 -3.62 -6.77 19.58
C GLU A 191 -4.09 -7.41 20.88
N GLU A 192 -5.34 -7.18 21.29
CA GLU A 192 -5.92 -7.78 22.51
C GLU A 192 -6.10 -9.30 22.41
N SER A 193 -6.31 -9.81 21.19
CA SER A 193 -6.55 -11.24 20.91
C SER A 193 -5.34 -11.97 20.32
N ALA A 194 -4.25 -11.25 20.04
CA ALA A 194 -3.08 -11.77 19.34
C ALA A 194 -2.41 -12.90 20.12
N ALA A 195 -2.08 -14.00 19.43
CA ALA A 195 -1.33 -15.09 20.04
C ALA A 195 0.13 -14.66 20.31
N PRO A 196 0.83 -15.33 21.24
CA PRO A 196 2.24 -15.06 21.50
C PRO A 196 3.08 -15.08 20.22
N GLY A 197 3.71 -13.94 19.90
CA GLY A 197 4.58 -13.79 18.73
C GLY A 197 3.92 -13.23 17.47
N ASP A 198 2.59 -13.08 17.45
CA ASP A 198 1.88 -12.43 16.34
C ASP A 198 2.13 -10.93 16.30
N VAL A 199 2.29 -10.31 17.48
CA VAL A 199 2.64 -8.90 17.65
C VAL A 199 3.82 -8.76 18.58
N ARG A 200 4.82 -7.97 18.17
CA ARG A 200 5.91 -7.50 19.03
C ARG A 200 5.95 -5.99 19.02
N GLN A 201 5.92 -5.39 20.20
CA GLN A 201 6.01 -3.94 20.36
C GLN A 201 7.38 -3.56 20.91
N ALA A 202 8.02 -2.60 20.27
CA ALA A 202 9.26 -2.01 20.74
C ALA A 202 9.45 -0.65 20.07
N PRO A 203 10.04 0.34 20.76
CA PRO A 203 10.39 1.59 20.11
C PRO A 203 11.65 1.43 19.24
N ILE A 204 11.73 2.20 18.14
CA ILE A 204 12.96 2.45 17.38
C ILE A 204 13.29 3.93 17.54
N GLY A 205 14.27 4.24 18.39
CA GLY A 205 14.48 5.60 18.88
C GLY A 205 13.27 6.07 19.67
N ALA A 206 12.70 7.22 19.32
CA ALA A 206 11.49 7.75 19.94
C ALA A 206 10.19 7.24 19.26
N ALA A 207 10.29 6.49 18.16
CA ALA A 207 9.12 6.06 17.40
C ALA A 207 8.52 4.77 18.00
N PRO A 208 7.24 4.74 18.39
CA PRO A 208 6.58 3.49 18.75
C PRO A 208 6.49 2.59 17.51
N CYS A 209 6.86 1.31 17.64
CA CYS A 209 6.81 0.38 16.52
C CYS A 209 6.11 -0.93 16.89
N ARG A 210 5.52 -1.55 15.88
CA ARG A 210 4.93 -2.89 15.95
C ARG A 210 5.49 -3.74 14.82
N LEU A 211 5.92 -4.95 15.15
CA LEU A 211 6.20 -5.99 14.19
C LEU A 211 5.08 -7.03 14.27
N VAL A 212 4.32 -7.17 13.19
CA VAL A 212 3.07 -7.93 13.15
C VAL A 212 3.18 -9.06 12.13
N ARG A 213 2.68 -10.26 12.42
CA ARG A 213 2.53 -11.32 11.42
C ARG A 213 1.37 -11.00 10.49
N LEU A 214 1.65 -10.84 9.19
CA LEU A 214 0.66 -10.41 8.22
C LEU A 214 -0.51 -11.39 8.13
N ARG A 215 -0.21 -12.70 8.10
CA ARG A 215 -1.22 -13.75 8.01
C ARG A 215 -2.23 -13.68 9.16
N ALA A 216 -1.73 -13.69 10.39
CA ALA A 216 -2.57 -13.61 11.59
C ALA A 216 -3.43 -12.33 11.62
N ALA A 217 -2.85 -11.20 11.22
CA ALA A 217 -3.56 -9.93 11.15
C ALA A 217 -4.69 -9.95 10.10
N VAL A 218 -4.45 -10.51 8.91
CA VAL A 218 -5.46 -10.63 7.86
C VAL A 218 -6.56 -11.62 8.23
N ASP A 219 -6.21 -12.76 8.83
CA ASP A 219 -7.17 -13.77 9.24
C ASP A 219 -8.13 -13.21 10.31
N PHE A 220 -7.57 -12.54 11.32
CA PHE A 220 -8.36 -11.84 12.34
C PHE A 220 -9.24 -10.76 11.71
N ALA A 221 -8.66 -9.92 10.85
CA ALA A 221 -9.37 -8.83 10.20
C ALA A 221 -10.55 -9.34 9.36
N THR A 222 -10.41 -10.48 8.69
CA THR A 222 -11.49 -11.06 7.86
C THR A 222 -12.72 -11.41 8.71
N GLY A 223 -12.50 -12.05 9.85
CA GLY A 223 -13.57 -12.35 10.81
C GLY A 223 -14.16 -11.09 11.45
N TRP A 224 -13.29 -10.16 11.85
CA TRP A 224 -13.71 -8.91 12.49
C TRP A 224 -14.57 -8.07 11.55
N LEU A 225 -14.13 -7.84 10.30
CA LEU A 225 -14.85 -7.04 9.32
C LEU A 225 -16.22 -7.66 8.99
N THR A 226 -16.28 -8.99 8.85
CA THR A 226 -17.55 -9.71 8.61
C THR A 226 -18.57 -9.51 9.74
N ALA A 227 -18.10 -9.28 10.97
CA ALA A 227 -18.97 -9.11 12.14
C ALA A 227 -19.35 -7.65 12.44
N HIS A 228 -18.62 -6.67 11.91
CA HIS A 228 -18.75 -5.26 12.27
C HIS A 228 -19.11 -4.33 11.09
N ARG A 229 -19.20 -4.86 9.87
CA ARG A 229 -19.61 -4.12 8.65
C ARG A 229 -20.80 -4.75 7.94
#